data_AF-A0A1B2YQC6-F1
#
_entry.id   AF-A0A1B2YQC6-F1
#
_cell.length_a   1.000
_cell.length_b   1.000
_cell.length_c   1.000
_cell.angle_alpha   90.00
_cell.angle_beta   90.00
_cell.angle_gamma   90.00
#
_symmetry.space_group_name_H-M   'P 1'
#
loop_
_entity.id
_entity.type
_entity.pdbx_description
1 polymer ?
#
loop_
_entity_poly.entity_id
_entity_poly.type
_entity_poly.pdbx_seq_one_letter_code
_entity_poly.pdbx_strand_id
1 'polypeptide(L)' 'MTIAMERILAWKLLPRVMMAVMCYASLDVLNWFMTLPPEAMTSQATALTATVTGAMTGAFAVWLGHEK' A
#
# COMPACT_ATOMS: atom_id res chain seq x y z
N MET A 1 -25.03 19.01 5.54
CA MET A 1 -23.79 18.40 5.01
C MET A 1 -22.64 18.35 6.02
N THR A 2 -22.72 19.06 7.15
CA THR A 2 -21.70 19.06 8.23
C THR A 2 -21.59 17.71 8.96
N ILE A 3 -22.72 17.06 9.27
CA ILE A 3 -22.77 15.79 10.04
C ILE A 3 -22.06 14.62 9.32
N ALA A 4 -22.10 14.59 7.98
CA ALA A 4 -21.46 13.52 7.21
C ALA A 4 -19.93 13.68 7.21
N MET A 5 -19.43 14.91 7.08
CA MET A 5 -17.99 15.22 7.10
C MET A 5 -17.38 14.92 8.47
N GLU A 6 -18.08 15.26 9.56
CA GLU A 6 -17.65 14.99 10.93
C GLU A 6 -17.57 13.49 11.23
N ARG A 7 -18.50 12.67 10.72
CA ARG A 7 -18.44 11.20 10.89
C ARG A 7 -17.32 10.55 10.07
N ILE A 8 -17.02 11.06 8.87
CA ILE A 8 -15.91 10.57 8.04
C ILE A 8 -14.56 10.85 8.71
N LEU A 9 -14.39 12.04 9.32
CA LEU A 9 -13.22 12.35 10.14
C LEU A 9 -13.16 11.51 11.42
N ALA A 10 -14.27 11.39 12.14
CA ALA A 10 -14.34 10.67 13.42
C ALA A 10 -14.05 9.17 13.29
N TRP A 11 -14.37 8.57 12.14
CA TRP A 11 -14.13 7.14 11.90
C TRP A 11 -12.72 6.80 11.40
N LYS A 12 -11.81 7.79 11.28
CA LYS A 12 -10.48 7.62 10.66
C LYS A 12 -10.58 6.83 9.34
N LEU A 13 -11.62 7.10 8.55
CA LEU A 13 -11.90 6.32 7.33
C LEU A 13 -10.82 6.56 6.26
N LEU A 14 -10.34 7.80 6.15
CA LEU A 14 -9.26 8.20 5.23
C LEU A 14 -7.98 7.36 5.43
N PRO A 15 -7.41 7.26 6.64
CA PRO A 15 -6.28 6.37 6.89
C PRO A 15 -6.55 4.90 6.54
N ARG A 16 -7.72 4.38 6.87
CA ARG A 16 -8.08 2.98 6.59
C ARG A 16 -8.22 2.70 5.09
N VAL A 17 -8.80 3.64 4.35
CA VAL A 17 -8.89 3.56 2.88
C VAL A 17 -7.50 3.67 2.26
N MET A 18 -6.64 4.56 2.75
CA MET A 18 -5.24 4.63 2.31
C MET A 18 -4.49 3.31 2.54
N MET A 19 -4.69 2.66 3.69
CA MET A 19 -4.10 1.34 3.95
C MET A 19 -4.59 0.27 2.97
N ALA A 20 -5.89 0.25 2.68
CA ALA A 20 -6.46 -0.67 1.69
C ALA A 20 -5.89 -0.43 0.28
N VAL A 21 -5.73 0.83 -0.13
CA VAL A 21 -5.14 1.22 -1.42
C VAL A 21 -3.66 0.82 -1.49
N MET A 22 -2.87 1.03 -0.42
CA MET A 22 -1.48 0.59 -0.38
C MET A 22 -1.35 -0.94 -0.48
N CYS A 23 -2.18 -1.69 0.25
CA CYS A 23 -2.21 -3.15 0.12
C CYS A 23 -2.55 -3.59 -1.30
N TYR A 24 -3.55 -2.96 -1.94
CA TYR A 24 -3.90 -3.25 -3.32
C TYR A 24 -2.73 -2.98 -4.28
N ALA A 25 -2.07 -1.83 -4.15
CA ALA A 25 -0.92 -1.48 -4.98
C ALA A 25 0.23 -2.49 -4.85
N SER A 26 0.49 -3.01 -3.63
CA SER A 26 1.49 -4.07 -3.44
C SER A 26 1.08 -5.39 -4.08
N LEU A 27 -0.20 -5.77 -3.99
CA LEU A 27 -0.70 -6.97 -4.65
C LEU A 27 -0.63 -6.86 -6.18
N ASP A 28 -0.92 -5.67 -6.73
CA ASP A 28 -0.85 -5.41 -8.17
C ASP A 28 0.58 -5.55 -8.70
N VAL A 29 1.57 -4.96 -8.01
CA VAL A 29 2.99 -5.09 -8.39
C VAL A 29 3.48 -6.53 -8.28
N LEU A 30 3.07 -7.27 -7.26
CA LEU A 30 3.42 -8.69 -7.11
C LEU A 30 2.78 -9.55 -8.22
N ASN A 31 1.51 -9.31 -8.53
CA ASN A 31 0.82 -10.01 -9.61
C ASN A 31 1.50 -9.71 -10.96
N TRP A 32 1.80 -8.45 -11.25
CA TRP A 32 2.57 -8.07 -12.43
C TRP A 32 3.90 -8.82 -12.49
N PHE A 33 4.67 -8.83 -11.40
CA PHE A 33 5.98 -9.48 -11.38
C PHE A 33 5.90 -10.99 -11.63
N MET A 34 4.87 -11.66 -11.09
CA MET A 34 4.63 -13.09 -11.31
C MET A 34 4.14 -13.43 -12.73
N THR A 35 3.60 -12.45 -13.47
CA THR A 35 3.20 -12.64 -14.88
C THR A 35 4.35 -12.46 -15.87
N LEU A 36 5.51 -11.96 -15.43
CA LEU A 36 6.66 -11.75 -16.31
C LEU A 36 7.25 -13.10 -16.74
N PRO A 37 7.61 -13.25 -18.02
CA PRO A 37 8.38 -14.41 -18.44
C PRO A 37 9.82 -14.33 -17.90
N PRO A 38 10.54 -15.47 -17.78
CA PRO A 38 11.85 -15.52 -17.12
C PRO A 38 12.88 -14.52 -17.67
N GLU A 39 12.86 -14.25 -18.97
CA GLU A 39 13.74 -13.29 -19.65
C GLU A 39 13.45 -11.82 -19.28
N ALA A 40 12.25 -11.52 -18.80
CA ALA A 40 11.83 -10.18 -18.39
C ALA A 40 11.95 -9.95 -16.87
N MET A 41 12.29 -10.99 -16.09
CA MET A 41 12.59 -10.91 -14.65
C MET A 41 13.97 -10.30 -14.38
N THR A 42 14.17 -9.06 -14.81
CA THR A 42 15.44 -8.35 -14.67
C THR A 42 15.74 -8.01 -13.19
N SER A 43 17.02 -7.76 -12.88
CA SER A 43 17.43 -7.26 -11.56
C SER A 43 16.73 -5.96 -11.20
N GLN A 44 16.43 -5.10 -12.18
CA GLN A 44 15.70 -3.85 -12.00
C GLN A 44 14.24 -4.11 -11.60
N ALA A 45 13.55 -5.04 -12.28
CA ALA A 45 12.17 -5.43 -11.95
C ALA A 45 12.07 -6.05 -10.55
N THR A 46 13.05 -6.88 -10.19
CA THR A 46 13.16 -7.48 -8.85
C THR A 46 13.40 -6.42 -7.78
N ALA A 47 14.32 -5.48 -8.03
CA ALA A 47 14.62 -4.38 -7.11
C ALA A 47 13.38 -3.49 -6.89
N LEU A 48 12.66 -3.12 -7.96
CA LEU A 48 11.41 -2.34 -7.86
C LEU A 48 10.37 -3.06 -7.00
N THR A 49 10.12 -4.34 -7.27
CA THR A 49 9.14 -5.15 -6.53
C THR A 49 9.50 -5.25 -5.05
N ALA A 50 10.79 -5.46 -4.73
CA ALA A 50 11.28 -5.51 -3.36
C ALA A 50 11.16 -4.15 -2.64
N THR A 51 11.48 -3.03 -3.32
CA THR A 51 11.37 -1.69 -2.74
C THR A 51 9.91 -1.33 -2.44
N VAL A 52 8.97 -1.59 -3.36
CA VAL A 52 7.54 -1.31 -3.14
C VAL A 52 6.99 -2.15 -1.98
N THR A 53 7.33 -3.43 -1.92
CA THR A 53 6.91 -4.32 -0.82
C THR A 53 7.51 -3.90 0.52
N GLY A 54 8.79 -3.49 0.55
CA GLY A 54 9.45 -3.00 1.76
C GLY A 54 8.92 -1.65 2.24
N ALA A 55 8.59 -0.74 1.32
CA ALA A 55 7.98 0.56 1.64
C ALA A 55 6.63 0.41 2.35
N MET A 56 5.86 -0.64 2.02
CA MET A 56 4.58 -0.94 2.69
C MET A 56 4.78 -1.22 4.19
N THR A 57 5.81 -1.98 4.57
CA THR A 57 6.13 -2.23 5.99
C THR A 57 6.47 -0.93 6.74
N GLY A 58 7.23 -0.03 6.10
CA GLY A 58 7.54 1.29 6.65
C GLY A 58 6.31 2.16 6.87
N ALA A 59 5.42 2.22 5.87
CA ALA A 59 4.16 2.95 5.97
C ALA A 59 3.24 2.37 7.06
N PHE A 60 3.16 1.05 7.18
CA PHE A 60 2.38 0.36 8.22
C PHE A 60 2.93 0.66 9.62
N ALA A 61 4.25 0.67 9.80
CA ALA A 61 4.89 0.99 11.08
C ALA A 61 4.64 2.43 11.53
N VAL A 62 4.72 3.40 10.60
CA VAL A 62 4.37 4.81 10.88
C VAL A 62 2.90 4.94 11.26
N TRP A 63 2.01 4.24 10.55
CA TRP A 63 0.58 4.27 10.82
C TRP A 63 0.24 3.70 12.20
N LEU A 64 0.77 2.52 12.57
CA LEU A 64 0.61 1.94 13.92
C LEU A 64 1.18 2.85 15.02
N GLY A 65 2.25 3.59 14.72
CA GLY A 65 2.80 4.60 15.64
C GLY A 65 1.88 5.80 15.88
N HIS A 66 1.08 6.18 14.88
CA HIS A 66 0.10 7.27 14.93
C HIS A 66 -1.29 6.83 15.43
N GLU A 67 -1.54 5.53 15.58
CA GLU A 67 -2.81 5.01 16.10
C GLU A 67 -2.87 4.95 17.65
N LYS A 68 -1.80 5.39 18.33
CA LYS A 68 -1.77 5.63 19.78
C LYS A 68 -2.63 6.81 20.20
#